data_AF-A0A9P8WC38-F1
#
_entry.id   AF-A0A9P8WC38-F1
#
_cell.length_a   1.000
_cell.length_b   1.000
_cell.length_c   1.000
_cell.angle_alpha   90.00
_cell.angle_beta   90.00
_cell.angle_gamma   90.00
#
_symmetry.space_group_name_H-M   'P 1'
#
loop_
_entity.id
_entity.type
_entity.pdbx_description
1 polymer ?
#
loop_
_entity_poly.entity_id
_entity_poly.type
_entity_poly.pdbx_seq_one_letter_code
_entity_poly.pdbx_strand_id
1 'polypeptide(L)'
;MTLQRPLPQMGKYLRTKRLENNQTHTDTKPTVTNHGTTGRVTSWVRSKVLPFFLSWSQPHRNYNPDECFFPFPKITFLIDQPQGLMCQICRESECELKSEGKPIDDSTFSIMPCGHAAGTKCLEAWLRTKSSCPFCRLTLSYPACGHPVPLRPLTTTSIHNVPVTLPDGGHVRDLCKSCHRSSLVEEATPKVRLAASLFRNARRRYHETKHEVDAEALLKRRQEVETVARDEIHVRHFTTWLTSW
;
A
#
# COMPACT_ATOMS: atom_id res chain seq x y z
N MET A 1 -27.84 2.25 -20.67
CA MET A 1 -26.65 2.04 -21.53
C MET A 1 -25.43 2.08 -20.64
N THR A 2 -24.93 0.91 -20.25
CA THR A 2 -23.93 0.75 -19.19
C THR A 2 -22.55 0.61 -19.84
N LEU A 3 -21.71 1.63 -19.73
CA LEU A 3 -20.35 1.63 -20.24
C LEU A 3 -19.45 0.79 -19.31
N GLN A 4 -19.14 -0.44 -19.73
CA GLN A 4 -18.09 -1.26 -19.12
C GLN A 4 -16.72 -0.62 -19.40
N ARG A 5 -16.01 -0.21 -18.34
CA ARG A 5 -14.59 0.18 -18.44
C ARG A 5 -13.73 -1.09 -18.53
N PRO A 6 -12.75 -1.16 -19.45
CA PRO A 6 -11.88 -2.32 -19.58
C PRO A 6 -10.86 -2.37 -18.41
N LEU A 7 -10.55 -3.59 -17.97
CA LEU A 7 -9.50 -3.90 -16.99
C LEU A 7 -8.12 -3.47 -17.54
N PRO A 8 -7.24 -2.89 -16.72
CA PRO A 8 -5.90 -2.53 -17.16
C PRO A 8 -5.08 -3.81 -17.43
N GLN A 9 -4.47 -3.87 -18.61
CA GLN A 9 -3.55 -4.95 -19.00
C GLN A 9 -2.35 -4.96 -18.03
N MET A 10 -2.17 -6.07 -17.31
CA MET A 10 -0.98 -6.29 -16.50
C MET A 10 0.25 -6.37 -17.40
N GLY A 11 1.07 -5.32 -17.36
CA GLY A 11 2.37 -5.27 -18.00
C GLY A 11 3.29 -6.37 -17.46
N LYS A 12 3.97 -7.06 -18.37
CA LYS A 12 4.90 -8.15 -18.11
C LYS A 12 6.02 -7.66 -17.19
N TYR A 13 6.05 -8.14 -15.94
CA TYR A 13 7.20 -7.98 -15.05
C TYR A 13 8.38 -8.78 -15.65
N LEU A 14 9.30 -8.07 -16.29
CA LEU A 14 10.48 -8.65 -16.93
C LEU A 14 11.53 -8.99 -15.86
N ARG A 15 11.81 -10.30 -15.76
CA ARG A 15 12.94 -10.90 -15.06
C ARG A 15 14.24 -10.46 -15.74
N THR A 16 15.14 -9.80 -15.02
CA THR A 16 16.51 -9.55 -15.49
C THR A 16 17.23 -10.88 -15.64
N LYS A 17 17.46 -11.29 -16.90
CA LYS A 17 18.40 -12.37 -17.23
C LYS A 17 19.80 -11.78 -17.30
N ARG A 18 20.73 -12.28 -16.49
CA ARG A 18 22.15 -12.33 -16.84
C ARG A 18 22.60 -13.78 -16.71
N LEU A 19 22.95 -14.39 -17.84
CA LEU A 19 23.60 -15.69 -17.92
C LEU A 19 25.07 -15.42 -18.22
N GLU A 20 25.97 -15.83 -17.33
CA GLU A 20 27.39 -16.05 -17.61
C GLU A 20 27.68 -17.55 -17.44
N ASN A 21 27.90 -18.18 -18.60
CA ASN A 21 28.82 -19.25 -18.98
C ASN A 21 29.09 -20.54 -18.16
N ASN A 22 29.02 -21.61 -18.96
CA ASN A 22 29.98 -22.72 -19.15
C ASN A 22 29.97 -23.97 -18.26
N GLN A 23 29.73 -25.11 -18.97
CA GLN A 23 30.48 -26.39 -18.96
C GLN A 23 30.57 -27.13 -17.61
N THR A 24 30.35 -28.44 -17.45
CA THR A 24 30.32 -29.62 -18.34
C THR A 24 29.84 -30.82 -17.50
N HIS A 25 29.57 -31.93 -18.19
CA HIS A 25 29.65 -33.33 -17.72
C HIS A 25 28.39 -34.06 -17.19
N THR A 26 27.95 -34.96 -18.09
CA THR A 26 27.69 -36.41 -17.95
C THR A 26 26.36 -36.94 -17.42
N ASP A 27 25.74 -37.69 -18.33
CA ASP A 27 24.69 -38.68 -18.16
C ASP A 27 24.84 -39.58 -16.94
N THR A 28 23.75 -39.81 -16.21
CA THR A 28 23.26 -41.16 -15.90
C THR A 28 21.78 -41.16 -15.54
N LYS A 29 21.00 -41.96 -16.28
CA LYS A 29 19.63 -42.38 -15.94
C LYS A 29 19.68 -43.32 -14.72
N PRO A 30 18.61 -43.41 -13.93
CA PRO A 30 17.89 -44.68 -13.97
C PRO A 30 16.36 -44.56 -13.97
N THR A 31 15.79 -45.55 -14.65
CA THR A 31 14.39 -45.90 -14.79
C THR A 31 13.92 -46.65 -13.54
N VAL A 32 12.80 -46.25 -12.93
CA VAL A 32 11.94 -47.16 -12.15
C VAL A 32 10.48 -46.82 -12.42
N THR A 33 9.79 -47.76 -13.06
CA THR A 33 8.34 -47.85 -13.20
C THR A 33 7.75 -48.52 -11.97
N ASN A 34 6.60 -48.05 -11.46
CA ASN A 34 5.45 -48.93 -11.18
C ASN A 34 4.14 -48.18 -10.89
N HIS A 35 3.07 -48.86 -11.29
CA HIS A 35 1.70 -48.44 -11.50
C HIS A 35 0.83 -48.32 -10.23
N GLY A 36 -0.22 -47.49 -10.31
CA GLY A 36 -1.33 -47.42 -9.35
C GLY A 36 -2.43 -46.43 -9.75
N THR A 37 -3.33 -46.88 -10.63
CA THR A 37 -4.66 -46.34 -11.00
C THR A 37 -5.48 -45.96 -9.74
N THR A 38 -6.32 -44.93 -9.60
CA THR A 38 -7.43 -44.34 -10.40
C THR A 38 -7.83 -43.00 -9.75
N GLY A 39 -8.20 -41.99 -10.54
CA GLY A 39 -8.80 -40.75 -9.99
C GLY A 39 -8.80 -39.59 -10.97
N ARG A 40 -9.48 -39.76 -12.11
CA ARG A 40 -9.62 -38.77 -13.17
C ARG A 40 -10.55 -37.64 -12.70
N VAL A 41 -9.98 -36.55 -12.18
CA VAL A 41 -10.66 -35.24 -12.12
C VAL A 41 -9.90 -34.26 -13.01
N THR A 42 -10.64 -33.77 -14.01
CA THR A 42 -10.27 -32.94 -15.16
C THR A 42 -9.12 -31.94 -14.96
N SER A 43 -8.05 -32.21 -15.71
CA SER A 43 -6.73 -31.56 -15.78
C SER A 43 -6.68 -30.17 -16.44
N TRP A 44 -7.78 -29.41 -16.53
CA TRP A 44 -7.80 -28.21 -17.40
C TRP A 44 -7.86 -26.84 -16.70
N VAL A 45 -8.01 -26.80 -15.36
CA VAL A 45 -8.20 -25.52 -14.63
C VAL A 45 -6.96 -25.04 -13.87
N ARG A 46 -5.90 -25.87 -13.73
CA ARG A 46 -4.71 -25.52 -12.93
C ARG A 46 -3.67 -24.63 -13.63
N SER A 47 -3.84 -24.28 -14.91
CA SER A 47 -2.72 -23.72 -15.70
C SER A 47 -2.71 -22.19 -15.89
N LYS A 48 -3.61 -21.41 -15.26
CA LYS A 48 -3.64 -19.94 -15.47
C LYS A 48 -3.73 -19.11 -14.19
N VAL A 49 -3.60 -19.73 -13.03
CA VAL A 49 -3.61 -19.07 -11.73
C VAL A 49 -2.23 -19.27 -11.08
N LEU A 50 -1.35 -18.30 -11.36
CA LEU A 50 -0.35 -17.73 -10.43
C LEU A 50 1.02 -18.43 -10.23
N PRO A 51 1.99 -18.21 -11.13
CA PRO A 51 3.42 -18.37 -10.84
C PRO A 51 3.90 -17.53 -9.65
N PHE A 52 3.18 -16.45 -9.32
CA PHE A 52 3.49 -15.49 -8.27
C PHE A 52 3.20 -15.99 -6.85
N PHE A 53 2.23 -16.90 -6.68
CA PHE A 53 1.82 -17.40 -5.38
C PHE A 53 2.74 -18.53 -4.88
N LEU A 54 3.40 -19.24 -5.79
CA LEU A 54 4.19 -20.42 -5.46
C LEU A 54 5.48 -20.10 -4.70
N SER A 55 6.16 -18.98 -4.98
CA SER A 55 7.38 -18.61 -4.24
C SER A 55 7.09 -18.07 -2.85
N TRP A 56 5.91 -17.51 -2.64
CA TRP A 56 5.48 -16.96 -1.36
C TRP A 56 5.00 -18.03 -0.37
N SER A 57 4.35 -19.08 -0.89
CA SER A 57 3.91 -20.20 -0.09
C SER A 57 5.06 -21.09 0.42
N GLN A 58 6.30 -20.81 0.03
CA GLN A 58 7.45 -21.60 0.48
C GLN A 58 7.87 -21.16 1.89
N PRO A 59 7.74 -22.03 2.90
CA PRO A 59 8.34 -21.75 4.19
C PRO A 59 9.86 -21.63 4.03
N HIS A 60 10.46 -20.64 4.69
CA HIS A 60 11.90 -20.36 4.63
C HIS A 60 12.42 -19.95 3.24
N ARG A 61 11.71 -19.04 2.57
CA ARG A 61 12.18 -18.42 1.34
C ARG A 61 13.59 -17.84 1.55
N ASN A 62 14.56 -18.31 0.77
CA ASN A 62 15.90 -17.72 0.76
C ASN A 62 15.90 -16.49 -0.16
N TYR A 63 16.08 -15.32 0.44
CA TYR A 63 16.09 -14.05 -0.29
C TYR A 63 17.46 -13.82 -0.93
N ASN A 64 17.46 -13.38 -2.19
CA ASN A 64 18.69 -12.94 -2.83
C ASN A 64 19.09 -11.58 -2.24
N PRO A 65 20.36 -11.35 -1.83
CA PRO A 65 20.87 -10.04 -1.46
C PRO A 65 20.52 -8.92 -2.45
N ASP A 66 20.40 -9.25 -3.73
CA ASP A 66 20.05 -8.32 -4.80
C ASP A 66 18.54 -8.11 -5.02
N GLU A 67 17.70 -8.74 -4.19
CA GLU A 67 16.25 -8.59 -4.29
C GLU A 67 15.83 -7.18 -3.87
N CYS A 68 15.07 -6.51 -4.73
CA CYS A 68 14.54 -5.17 -4.49
C CYS A 68 13.04 -5.06 -4.72
N PHE A 69 12.36 -6.18 -4.97
CA PHE A 69 10.93 -6.23 -5.28
C PHE A 69 10.18 -7.08 -4.25
N PHE A 70 9.37 -6.41 -3.44
CA PHE A 70 8.68 -6.98 -2.29
C PHE A 70 7.17 -6.69 -2.41
N PRO A 71 6.43 -7.54 -3.13
CA PRO A 71 5.00 -7.32 -3.34
C PRO A 71 4.17 -7.45 -2.06
N PHE A 72 4.67 -8.20 -1.08
CA PHE A 72 3.99 -8.45 0.18
C PHE A 72 4.87 -8.02 1.37
N PRO A 73 5.18 -6.72 1.51
CA PRO A 73 6.25 -6.24 2.39
C PRO A 73 6.06 -6.67 3.84
N LYS A 74 4.82 -6.67 4.35
CA LYS A 74 4.54 -7.04 5.74
C LYS A 74 5.00 -8.45 6.04
N ILE A 75 4.70 -9.41 5.19
CA ILE A 75 5.07 -10.78 5.46
C ILE A 75 6.56 -11.00 5.12
N THR A 76 7.11 -10.36 4.08
CA THR A 76 8.56 -10.42 3.80
C THR A 76 9.38 -9.95 5.00
N PHE A 77 9.09 -8.78 5.56
CA PHE A 77 9.95 -8.21 6.59
C PHE A 77 9.52 -8.50 8.03
N LEU A 78 8.26 -8.89 8.29
CA LEU A 78 7.82 -9.30 9.66
C LEU A 78 7.91 -10.81 9.88
N ILE A 79 7.67 -11.62 8.84
CA ILE A 79 7.64 -13.08 8.95
C ILE A 79 8.95 -13.67 8.46
N ASP A 80 9.35 -13.39 7.22
CA ASP A 80 10.54 -14.03 6.64
C ASP A 80 11.85 -13.39 7.11
N GLN A 81 11.83 -12.10 7.44
CA GLN A 81 12.94 -11.33 8.02
C GLN A 81 14.28 -11.53 7.26
N PRO A 82 14.33 -11.17 5.96
CA PRO A 82 15.53 -11.32 5.16
C PRO A 82 16.70 -10.51 5.73
N GLN A 83 17.90 -11.07 5.60
CA GLN A 83 19.17 -10.47 6.00
C GLN A 83 20.04 -10.23 4.76
N GLY A 84 21.03 -9.33 4.82
CA GLY A 84 21.97 -9.16 3.72
C GLY A 84 21.39 -8.45 2.49
N LEU A 85 20.24 -7.79 2.60
CA LEU A 85 19.63 -7.11 1.45
C LEU A 85 20.41 -5.85 1.08
N MET A 86 20.95 -5.80 -0.12
CA MET A 86 21.77 -4.68 -0.60
C MET A 86 20.91 -3.67 -1.37
N CYS A 87 21.14 -2.38 -1.10
CA CYS A 87 20.52 -1.30 -1.87
C CYS A 87 20.90 -1.42 -3.35
N GLN A 88 19.94 -1.74 -4.21
CA GLN A 88 20.21 -1.92 -5.65
C GLN A 88 20.44 -0.61 -6.43
N ILE A 89 20.41 0.55 -5.76
CA ILE A 89 20.77 1.84 -6.36
C ILE A 89 22.27 2.12 -6.18
N CYS A 90 22.78 2.12 -4.94
CA CYS A 90 24.20 2.39 -4.67
C CYS A 90 25.07 1.13 -4.61
N ARG A 91 24.50 -0.03 -4.28
CA ARG A 91 25.20 -1.31 -4.04
C ARG A 91 26.24 -1.29 -2.91
N GLU A 92 26.20 -0.28 -2.08
CA GLU A 92 27.15 -0.09 -0.97
C GLU A 92 26.49 -0.34 0.38
N SER A 93 25.23 0.07 0.55
CA SER A 93 24.51 -0.03 1.82
C SER A 93 23.72 -1.32 1.90
N GLU A 94 24.00 -2.12 2.93
CA GLU A 94 23.07 -3.14 3.39
C GLU A 94 21.87 -2.44 4.05
N CYS A 95 20.68 -2.71 3.54
CA CYS A 95 19.46 -2.06 3.98
C CYS A 95 18.67 -2.99 4.90
N GLU A 96 18.18 -2.43 6.00
CA GLU A 96 17.51 -3.17 7.06
C GLU A 96 16.19 -2.52 7.47
N LEU A 97 15.35 -3.32 8.13
CA LEU A 97 14.18 -2.84 8.84
C LEU A 97 14.63 -2.23 10.17
N LYS A 98 14.69 -0.89 10.26
CA LYS A 98 15.16 -0.22 11.48
C LYS A 98 14.17 -0.38 12.63
N SER A 99 14.68 -0.51 13.85
CA SER A 99 13.88 -0.41 15.07
C SER A 99 13.30 1.01 15.25
N GLU A 100 12.20 1.12 15.97
CA GLU A 100 11.61 2.42 16.34
C GLU A 100 12.61 3.32 17.07
N GLY A 101 12.50 4.64 16.86
CA GLY A 101 13.35 5.65 17.49
C GLY A 101 14.75 5.80 16.88
N LYS A 102 15.19 4.87 16.02
CA LYS A 102 16.42 5.06 15.25
C LYS A 102 16.22 6.08 14.13
N PRO A 103 17.20 6.95 13.87
CA PRO A 103 17.13 7.88 12.76
C PRO A 103 17.09 7.13 11.43
N ILE A 104 16.32 7.67 10.48
CA ILE A 104 16.33 7.21 9.10
C ILE A 104 17.67 7.61 8.48
N ASP A 105 18.39 6.62 7.96
CA ASP A 105 19.74 6.77 7.39
C ASP A 105 19.85 6.04 6.03
N ASP A 106 21.08 5.92 5.51
CA ASP A 106 21.35 5.29 4.21
C ASP A 106 21.03 3.78 4.17
N SER A 107 21.00 3.14 5.34
CA SER A 107 20.65 1.73 5.50
C SER A 107 19.16 1.50 5.77
N THR A 108 18.34 2.55 5.82
CA THR A 108 16.89 2.40 6.01
C THR A 108 16.22 2.15 4.67
N PHE A 109 15.55 1.00 4.50
CA PHE A 109 14.75 0.76 3.31
C PHE A 109 13.55 1.72 3.22
N SER A 110 13.23 2.18 2.02
CA SER A 110 11.93 2.77 1.70
C SER A 110 11.29 1.99 0.56
N ILE A 111 9.97 1.78 0.64
CA ILE A 111 9.19 1.09 -0.37
C ILE A 111 8.26 2.05 -1.12
N MET A 112 8.07 1.77 -2.42
CA MET A 112 7.15 2.47 -3.32
C MET A 112 5.88 1.65 -3.57
N PRO A 113 4.78 2.26 -4.09
CA PRO A 113 3.53 1.55 -4.37
C PRO A 113 3.69 0.32 -5.28
N CYS A 114 4.66 0.36 -6.20
CA CYS A 114 4.94 -0.76 -7.10
C CYS A 114 5.50 -2.00 -6.38
N GLY A 115 5.87 -1.92 -5.10
CA GLY A 115 6.52 -3.00 -4.36
C GLY A 115 8.05 -2.97 -4.42
N HIS A 116 8.66 -2.11 -5.23
CA HIS A 116 10.13 -1.97 -5.20
C HIS A 116 10.59 -1.16 -3.99
N ALA A 117 11.71 -1.57 -3.40
CA ALA A 117 12.36 -0.89 -2.30
C ALA A 117 13.86 -0.67 -2.55
N ALA A 118 14.41 0.39 -1.97
CA ALA A 118 15.83 0.71 -1.96
C ALA A 118 16.14 1.62 -0.76
N GLY A 119 17.42 1.89 -0.51
CA GLY A 119 17.83 2.81 0.56
C GLY A 119 17.13 4.17 0.43
N THR A 120 16.64 4.69 1.55
CA THR A 120 15.76 5.87 1.59
C THR A 120 16.40 7.08 0.92
N LYS A 121 17.65 7.41 1.28
CA LYS A 121 18.35 8.57 0.68
C LYS A 121 18.63 8.37 -0.81
N CYS A 122 18.88 7.14 -1.26
CA CYS A 122 19.06 6.83 -2.67
C CYS A 122 17.77 7.10 -3.47
N LEU A 123 16.63 6.70 -2.92
CA LEU A 123 15.33 6.97 -3.54
C LEU A 123 14.98 8.46 -3.50
N GLU A 124 15.24 9.16 -2.40
CA GLU A 124 15.03 10.62 -2.33
C GLU A 124 15.89 11.37 -3.36
N ALA A 125 17.17 11.00 -3.49
CA ALA A 125 18.06 11.58 -4.49
C ALA A 125 17.56 11.33 -5.92
N TRP A 126 17.08 10.12 -6.20
CA TRP A 126 16.47 9.79 -7.49
C TRP A 126 15.21 10.63 -7.75
N LEU A 127 14.31 10.70 -6.76
CA LEU A 127 13.01 11.37 -6.91
C LEU A 127 13.08 12.89 -6.95
N ARG A 128 14.23 13.48 -6.58
CA ARG A 128 14.49 14.90 -6.80
C ARG A 128 14.51 15.28 -8.29
N THR A 129 14.85 14.35 -9.18
CA THR A 129 14.98 14.63 -10.63
C THR A 129 14.06 13.78 -11.50
N LYS A 130 13.48 12.70 -10.95
CA LYS A 130 12.60 11.77 -11.65
C LYS A 130 11.31 11.58 -10.85
N SER A 131 10.20 11.40 -11.55
CA SER A 131 8.89 11.11 -10.93
C SER A 131 8.50 9.64 -11.10
N SER A 132 9.45 8.73 -11.25
CA SER A 132 9.17 7.31 -11.53
C SER A 132 10.08 6.37 -10.74
N CYS A 133 9.63 5.14 -10.53
CA CYS A 133 10.44 4.09 -9.91
C CYS A 133 11.72 3.80 -10.73
N PRO A 134 12.92 3.75 -10.12
CA PRO A 134 14.16 3.46 -10.85
C PRO A 134 14.19 2.05 -11.46
N PHE A 135 13.40 1.12 -10.93
CA PHE A 135 13.41 -0.29 -11.34
C PHE A 135 12.37 -0.60 -12.41
N CYS A 136 11.10 -0.21 -12.19
CA CYS A 136 10.00 -0.54 -13.12
C CYS A 136 9.42 0.66 -13.89
N ARG A 137 9.92 1.89 -13.62
CA ARG A 137 9.47 3.13 -14.26
C ARG A 137 8.00 3.50 -14.04
N LEU A 138 7.31 2.87 -13.08
CA LEU A 138 5.99 3.32 -12.64
C LEU A 138 6.06 4.78 -12.20
N THR A 139 5.18 5.63 -12.73
CA THR A 139 5.04 7.03 -12.31
C THR A 139 4.54 7.11 -10.85
N LEU A 140 5.18 7.95 -10.05
CA LEU A 140 4.95 8.12 -8.62
C LEU A 140 4.30 9.48 -8.33
N SER A 141 3.15 9.72 -8.96
CA SER A 141 2.34 10.92 -8.71
C SER A 141 0.86 10.55 -8.55
N TYR A 142 0.16 11.34 -7.75
CA TYR A 142 -1.29 11.24 -7.59
C TYR A 142 -1.99 11.76 -8.86
N PRO A 143 -2.83 10.96 -9.55
CA PRO A 143 -3.37 11.31 -10.87
C PRO A 143 -4.12 12.64 -10.96
N ALA A 144 -4.93 13.00 -9.95
CA ALA A 144 -5.76 14.20 -10.03
C ALA A 144 -5.06 15.47 -9.54
N CYS A 145 -4.09 15.37 -8.62
CA CYS A 145 -3.38 16.55 -8.10
C CYS A 145 -1.91 16.68 -8.54
N GLY A 146 -1.34 15.68 -9.20
CA GLY A 146 0.03 15.70 -9.72
C GLY A 146 1.15 15.65 -8.65
N HIS A 147 0.82 15.82 -7.37
CA HIS A 147 1.78 15.72 -6.26
C HIS A 147 2.48 14.35 -6.22
N PRO A 148 3.73 14.29 -5.71
CA PRO A 148 4.47 13.04 -5.60
C PRO A 148 3.83 12.09 -4.58
N VAL A 149 3.82 10.80 -4.90
CA VAL A 149 3.47 9.75 -3.93
C VAL A 149 4.66 9.57 -2.98
N PRO A 150 4.47 9.69 -1.66
CA PRO A 150 5.59 9.61 -0.72
C PRO A 150 6.17 8.20 -0.68
N LEU A 151 7.49 8.14 -0.57
CA LEU A 151 8.19 6.94 -0.14
C LEU A 151 7.72 6.56 1.27
N ARG A 152 7.69 5.26 1.57
CA ARG A 152 7.41 4.78 2.93
C ARG A 152 8.67 4.11 3.50
N PRO A 153 9.41 4.81 4.37
CA PRO A 153 10.50 4.21 5.14
C PRO A 153 9.97 3.04 5.94
N LEU A 154 10.71 1.93 5.91
CA LEU A 154 10.40 0.70 6.61
C LEU A 154 11.15 0.68 7.94
N THR A 155 10.37 0.73 9.01
CA THR A 155 10.79 0.47 10.38
C THR A 155 9.91 -0.64 10.96
N THR A 156 10.31 -1.19 12.11
CA THR A 156 9.52 -2.19 12.83
C THR A 156 8.09 -1.74 13.12
N THR A 157 7.82 -0.42 13.20
CA THR A 157 6.48 0.13 13.42
C THR A 157 5.81 0.64 12.15
N SER A 158 6.55 1.31 11.27
CA SER A 158 5.95 1.92 10.06
C SER A 158 5.47 0.87 9.07
N ILE A 159 6.06 -0.33 9.08
CA ILE A 159 5.69 -1.43 8.19
C ILE A 159 4.24 -1.85 8.33
N HIS A 160 3.67 -1.76 9.53
CA HIS A 160 2.25 -2.05 9.76
C HIS A 160 1.32 -1.11 8.99
N ASN A 161 1.78 0.12 8.74
CA ASN A 161 1.07 1.18 8.03
C ASN A 161 1.39 1.25 6.53
N VAL A 162 2.17 0.30 6.00
CA VAL A 162 2.38 0.18 4.56
C VAL A 162 1.07 -0.33 3.94
N PRO A 163 0.46 0.41 2.99
CA PRO A 163 -0.71 -0.07 2.28
C PRO A 163 -0.36 -1.28 1.40
N VAL A 164 -1.38 -2.03 1.01
CA VAL A 164 -1.24 -3.12 0.04
C VAL A 164 -0.53 -2.58 -1.21
N THR A 165 0.50 -3.27 -1.70
CA THR A 165 1.24 -2.82 -2.89
C THR A 165 0.38 -3.02 -4.15
N LEU A 166 0.70 -2.33 -5.25
CA LEU A 166 -0.04 -2.49 -6.51
C LEU A 166 -0.06 -3.94 -7.03
N PRO A 167 1.05 -4.71 -7.00
CA PRO A 167 1.02 -6.13 -7.36
C PRO A 167 0.08 -6.99 -6.50
N ASP A 168 -0.19 -6.59 -5.25
CA ASP A 168 -1.10 -7.26 -4.31
C ASP A 168 -2.52 -6.67 -4.35
N GLY A 169 -2.87 -5.94 -5.42
CA GLY A 169 -4.21 -5.36 -5.59
C GLY A 169 -4.44 -4.04 -4.85
N GLY A 170 -3.37 -3.43 -4.32
CA GLY A 170 -3.41 -2.06 -3.82
C GLY A 170 -3.61 -1.03 -4.94
N HIS A 171 -3.79 0.22 -4.55
CA HIS A 171 -3.97 1.33 -5.49
C HIS A 171 -3.33 2.62 -4.95
N VAL A 172 -2.92 3.48 -5.88
CA VAL A 172 -2.59 4.89 -5.64
C VAL A 172 -3.87 5.69 -5.81
N ARG A 173 -4.20 6.58 -4.88
CA ARG A 173 -5.42 7.40 -5.00
C ARG A 173 -5.26 8.54 -5.99
N ASP A 174 -6.38 9.17 -6.34
CA ASP A 174 -6.39 10.35 -7.20
C ASP A 174 -5.77 11.58 -6.52
N LEU A 175 -5.97 11.72 -5.21
CA LEU A 175 -5.54 12.88 -4.42
C LEU A 175 -4.57 12.48 -3.31
N CYS A 176 -3.55 13.30 -3.12
CA CYS A 176 -2.62 13.17 -2.00
C CYS A 176 -3.31 13.42 -0.64
N LYS A 177 -2.62 13.11 0.47
CA LYS A 177 -3.16 13.26 1.83
C LYS A 177 -3.70 14.67 2.11
N SER A 178 -3.01 15.72 1.68
CA SER A 178 -3.44 17.11 1.91
C SER A 178 -4.60 17.50 1.00
N CYS A 179 -4.51 17.26 -0.31
CA CYS A 179 -5.59 17.56 -1.27
C CYS A 179 -6.88 16.81 -0.94
N HIS A 180 -6.79 15.54 -0.52
CA HIS A 180 -7.94 14.77 -0.07
C HIS A 180 -8.59 15.41 1.17
N ARG A 181 -7.78 15.85 2.15
CA ARG A 181 -8.30 16.57 3.32
C ARG A 181 -9.03 17.85 2.91
N SER A 182 -8.44 18.64 2.03
CA SER A 182 -9.06 19.87 1.54
C SER A 182 -10.40 19.61 0.86
N SER A 183 -10.47 18.58 0.02
CA SER A 183 -11.72 18.15 -0.62
C SER A 183 -12.79 17.73 0.41
N LEU A 184 -12.41 16.97 1.44
CA LEU A 184 -13.33 16.59 2.52
C LEU A 184 -13.81 17.80 3.32
N VAL A 185 -12.94 18.77 3.60
CA VAL A 185 -13.32 20.01 4.29
C VAL A 185 -14.32 20.80 3.46
N GLU A 186 -14.08 20.93 2.15
CA GLU A 186 -14.99 21.60 1.23
C GLU A 186 -16.37 20.92 1.20
N GLU A 187 -16.40 19.59 1.07
CA GLU A 187 -17.62 18.78 1.09
C GLU A 187 -18.38 18.88 2.44
N ALA A 188 -17.65 18.88 3.55
CA ALA A 188 -18.23 18.90 4.89
C ALA A 188 -18.70 20.30 5.34
N THR A 189 -18.14 21.37 4.78
CA THR A 189 -18.45 22.76 5.15
C THR A 189 -19.95 23.06 5.21
N PRO A 190 -20.78 22.75 4.18
CA PRO A 190 -22.22 22.99 4.26
C PRO A 190 -22.89 22.19 5.39
N LYS A 191 -22.47 20.95 5.65
CA LYS A 191 -23.01 20.09 6.72
C LYS A 191 -22.69 20.68 8.11
N VAL A 192 -21.46 21.13 8.30
CA VAL A 192 -21.00 21.78 9.54
C VAL A 192 -21.78 23.07 9.78
N ARG A 193 -21.95 23.91 8.75
CA ARG A 193 -22.74 25.15 8.84
C ARG A 193 -24.21 24.88 9.18
N LEU A 194 -24.80 23.84 8.60
CA LEU A 194 -26.17 23.42 8.89
C LEU A 194 -26.31 22.96 10.34
N ALA A 195 -25.43 22.06 10.82
CA ALA A 195 -25.43 21.60 12.21
C ALA A 195 -25.33 22.77 13.20
N ALA A 196 -24.42 23.72 12.95
CA ALA A 196 -24.27 24.92 13.77
C ALA A 196 -25.51 25.83 13.75
N SER A 197 -26.18 25.96 12.60
CA SER A 197 -27.45 26.71 12.49
C SER A 197 -28.55 26.05 13.31
N LEU A 198 -28.72 24.73 13.16
CA LEU A 198 -29.74 23.97 13.87
C LEU A 198 -29.50 23.97 15.39
N PHE A 199 -28.25 23.88 15.84
CA PHE A 199 -27.89 24.03 17.25
C PHE A 199 -28.25 25.42 17.79
N ARG A 200 -27.89 26.49 17.07
CA ARG A 200 -28.26 27.87 17.48
C ARG A 200 -29.77 28.05 17.61
N ASN A 201 -30.55 27.48 16.69
CA ASN A 201 -32.01 27.51 16.75
C ASN A 201 -32.57 26.68 17.92
N ALA A 202 -32.06 25.47 18.15
CA ALA A 202 -32.47 24.64 19.29
C ALA A 202 -32.16 25.33 20.63
N ARG A 203 -30.99 25.97 20.73
CA ARG A 203 -30.56 26.72 21.92
C ARG A 203 -31.49 27.89 22.21
N ARG A 204 -31.93 28.62 21.18
CA ARG A 204 -32.91 29.71 21.32
C ARG A 204 -34.27 29.17 21.80
N ARG A 205 -34.79 28.11 21.19
CA ARG A 205 -36.08 27.51 21.61
C ARG A 205 -36.05 27.05 23.06
N TYR A 206 -35.03 26.28 23.45
CA TYR A 206 -34.89 25.86 24.85
C TYR A 206 -34.77 27.04 25.80
N HIS A 207 -34.09 28.12 25.39
CA HIS A 207 -34.00 29.33 26.20
C HIS A 207 -35.38 29.96 26.44
N GLU A 208 -36.24 30.00 25.42
CA GLU A 208 -37.58 30.58 25.46
C GLU A 208 -38.58 29.69 26.22
N THR A 209 -38.58 28.37 25.97
CA THR A 209 -39.60 27.46 26.50
C THR A 209 -39.24 26.85 27.85
N LYS A 210 -37.95 26.57 28.10
CA LYS A 210 -37.47 25.74 29.23
C LYS A 210 -38.12 24.36 29.31
N HIS A 211 -38.73 23.87 28.24
CA HIS A 211 -39.38 22.57 28.21
C HIS A 211 -38.37 21.43 28.04
N GLU A 212 -38.65 20.29 28.67
CA GLU A 212 -37.79 19.10 28.62
C GLU A 212 -37.56 18.60 27.18
N VAL A 213 -38.60 18.60 26.35
CA VAL A 213 -38.52 18.21 24.93
C VAL A 213 -37.52 19.08 24.14
N ASP A 214 -37.47 20.39 24.43
CA ASP A 214 -36.51 21.30 23.79
C ASP A 214 -35.10 21.12 24.34
N ALA A 215 -34.95 20.72 25.61
CA ALA A 215 -33.67 20.36 26.21
C ALA A 215 -33.07 19.12 25.52
N GLU A 216 -33.89 18.08 25.32
CA GLU A 216 -33.48 16.86 24.60
C GLU A 216 -33.08 17.17 23.15
N ALA A 217 -33.88 17.99 22.46
CA ALA A 217 -33.57 18.43 21.11
C ALA A 217 -32.24 19.22 21.06
N LEU A 218 -31.95 20.05 22.05
CA LEU A 218 -30.68 20.78 22.15
C LEU A 218 -29.50 19.83 22.36
N LEU A 219 -29.62 18.83 23.25
CA LEU A 219 -28.58 17.83 23.48
C LEU A 219 -28.28 17.01 22.23
N LYS A 220 -29.31 16.61 21.48
CA LYS A 220 -29.14 15.93 20.19
C LYS A 220 -28.36 16.82 19.21
N ARG A 221 -28.68 18.11 19.12
CA ARG A 221 -27.99 19.04 18.22
C ARG A 221 -26.55 19.34 18.64
N ARG A 222 -26.28 19.35 19.94
CA ARG A 222 -24.91 19.43 20.46
C ARG A 222 -24.09 18.25 19.95
N GLN A 223 -24.62 17.03 20.09
CA GLN A 223 -23.95 15.82 19.60
C GLN A 223 -23.65 15.91 18.10
N GLU A 224 -24.62 16.35 17.28
CA GLU A 224 -24.42 16.53 15.83
C GLU A 224 -23.27 17.50 15.52
N VAL A 225 -23.15 18.62 16.24
CA VAL A 225 -22.04 19.58 16.08
C VAL A 225 -20.70 18.97 16.47
N GLU A 226 -20.66 18.18 17.55
CA GLU A 226 -19.43 17.53 18.03
C GLU A 226 -18.93 16.44 17.07
N THR A 227 -19.84 15.75 16.36
CA THR A 227 -19.47 14.61 15.52
C THR A 227 -19.32 14.92 14.04
N VAL A 228 -20.05 15.91 13.48
CA VAL A 228 -20.09 16.15 12.02
C VAL A 228 -18.70 16.35 11.41
N ALA A 229 -17.84 17.18 12.01
CA ALA A 229 -16.50 17.41 11.49
C ALA A 229 -15.58 16.19 11.68
N ARG A 230 -15.72 15.49 12.82
CA ARG A 230 -14.98 14.26 13.11
C ARG A 230 -15.28 13.19 12.06
N ASP A 231 -16.55 12.95 11.79
CA ASP A 231 -16.98 11.83 10.95
C ASP A 231 -16.77 12.15 9.46
N GLU A 232 -17.13 13.36 9.02
CA GLU A 232 -17.03 13.76 7.61
C GLU A 232 -15.61 14.10 7.16
N ILE A 233 -14.74 14.54 8.07
CA ILE A 233 -13.38 14.95 7.72
C ILE A 233 -12.38 13.96 8.30
N HIS A 234 -12.32 13.84 9.63
CA HIS A 234 -11.20 13.15 10.27
C HIS A 234 -11.22 11.63 10.08
N VAL A 235 -12.35 10.98 10.30
CA VAL A 235 -12.50 9.52 10.13
C VAL A 235 -12.28 9.14 8.66
N ARG A 236 -12.99 9.82 7.73
CA ARG A 236 -12.81 9.60 6.29
C ARG A 236 -11.38 9.84 5.83
N HIS A 237 -10.74 10.92 6.31
CA HIS A 237 -9.34 11.22 5.98
C HIS A 237 -8.38 10.14 6.46
N PHE A 238 -8.52 9.71 7.72
CA PHE A 238 -7.64 8.74 8.36
C PHE A 238 -7.77 7.33 7.76
N THR A 239 -9.02 6.83 7.63
CA THR A 239 -9.29 5.52 7.03
C THR A 239 -8.70 5.41 5.64
N THR A 240 -8.81 6.49 4.84
CA THR A 240 -8.30 6.43 3.48
C THR A 240 -6.77 6.52 3.42
N TRP A 241 -6.12 7.24 4.34
CA TRP A 241 -4.66 7.31 4.44
C TRP A 241 -4.01 5.96 4.80
N LEU A 242 -4.67 5.14 5.61
CA LEU A 242 -4.13 3.83 6.03
C LEU A 242 -4.28 2.73 4.98
N THR A 243 -5.23 2.87 4.05
CA THR A 243 -5.64 1.79 3.14
C THR A 243 -5.11 1.96 1.71
N SER A 244 -4.46 3.08 1.40
CA SER A 244 -4.04 3.41 0.05
C SER A 244 -2.73 4.19 0.00
N TRP A 245 -2.08 4.15 -1.16
CA TRP A 245 -0.88 4.94 -1.45
C TRP A 245 -1.24 6.37 -1.85
#